data_AF-A0A484LV25-F1
#
_entry.id   AF-A0A484LV25-F1
#
_cell.length_a   1.000
_cell.length_b   1.000
_cell.length_c   1.000
_cell.angle_alpha   90.00
_cell.angle_beta   90.00
_cell.angle_gamma   90.00
#
_symmetry.space_group_name_H-M   'P 1'
#
loop_
_entity.id
_entity.type
_entity.pdbx_description
1 polymer ?
#
loop_
_entity_poly.entity_id
_entity_poly.type
_entity_poly.pdbx_seq_one_letter_code
_entity_poly.pdbx_strand_id
1 'polypeptide(L)'
;MYSADADRVVDEINLKFAEAREEIESAMESKETLYFDEEAECARKAVNEVLELYEGLLEKLPEKEREAIQRSMGLKIEQLKAELEQLNE
;
A
#
# COMPACT_ATOMS: atom_id res chain seq x y z
N MET A 1 -15.39 -10.15 -10.76
CA MET A 1 -14.56 -11.34 -10.58
C MET A 1 -13.47 -11.27 -11.63
N TYR A 2 -12.24 -11.07 -11.19
CA TYR A 2 -11.05 -11.00 -12.04
C TYR A 2 -10.40 -12.40 -12.09
N SER A 3 -9.34 -12.57 -12.87
CA SER A 3 -8.65 -13.87 -13.01
C SER A 3 -8.06 -14.38 -11.68
N ALA A 4 -7.82 -15.69 -11.58
CA ALA A 4 -7.21 -16.30 -10.40
C ALA A 4 -5.78 -15.76 -10.13
N ASP A 5 -5.06 -15.37 -11.19
CA ASP A 5 -3.75 -14.71 -11.05
C ASP A 5 -3.90 -13.32 -10.42
N ALA A 6 -4.92 -12.55 -10.83
CA ALA A 6 -5.22 -11.26 -10.24
C ALA A 6 -5.67 -11.38 -8.77
N ASP A 7 -6.48 -12.39 -8.43
CA ASP A 7 -6.89 -12.66 -7.05
C ASP A 7 -5.66 -12.89 -6.14
N ARG A 8 -4.66 -13.66 -6.59
CA ARG A 8 -3.44 -13.88 -5.82
C ARG A 8 -2.64 -12.61 -5.58
N VAL A 9 -2.50 -11.77 -6.60
CA VAL A 9 -1.79 -10.48 -6.46
C VAL A 9 -2.60 -9.54 -5.55
N VAL A 10 -3.92 -9.54 -5.62
CA VAL A 10 -4.78 -8.77 -4.70
C VAL A 10 -4.60 -9.23 -3.26
N ASP A 11 -4.53 -10.54 -3.00
CA ASP A 11 -4.26 -11.07 -1.67
C ASP A 11 -2.88 -10.64 -1.14
N GLU A 12 -1.87 -10.67 -2.00
CA GLU A 12 -0.52 -10.17 -1.69
C GLU A 12 -0.52 -8.66 -1.38
N ILE A 13 -1.21 -7.84 -2.19
CA ILE A 13 -1.36 -6.40 -1.93
C ILE A 13 -2.07 -6.18 -0.59
N ASN A 14 -3.09 -6.96 -0.24
CA ASN A 14 -3.76 -6.82 1.07
C ASN A 14 -2.86 -7.19 2.25
N LEU A 15 -2.00 -8.20 2.11
CA LEU A 15 -1.02 -8.56 3.13
C LEU A 15 -0.01 -7.42 3.31
N LYS A 16 0.58 -6.96 2.20
CA LYS A 16 1.54 -5.84 2.19
C LYS A 16 0.93 -4.53 2.69
N PHE A 17 -0.35 -4.31 2.43
CA PHE A 17 -1.10 -3.17 2.95
C PHE A 17 -1.16 -3.20 4.48
N ALA A 18 -1.41 -4.36 5.09
CA ALA A 18 -1.43 -4.48 6.54
C ALA A 18 -0.03 -4.22 7.13
N GLU A 19 1.01 -4.79 6.53
CA GLU A 19 2.41 -4.55 6.91
C GLU A 19 2.75 -3.05 6.84
N ALA A 20 2.43 -2.38 5.72
CA ALA A 20 2.72 -0.97 5.53
C ALA A 20 2.03 -0.06 6.56
N ARG A 21 0.81 -0.41 7.00
CA ARG A 21 0.11 0.36 8.05
C ARG A 21 0.75 0.18 9.42
N GLU A 22 1.19 -1.03 9.77
CA GLU A 22 1.89 -1.31 11.02
C GLU A 22 3.23 -0.55 11.09
N GLU A 23 3.95 -0.48 9.97
CA GLU A 23 5.19 0.31 9.86
C GLU A 23 4.92 1.82 10.02
N ILE A 24 3.84 2.34 9.41
CA ILE A 24 3.44 3.75 9.60
C ILE A 24 3.10 4.03 11.07
N GLU A 25 2.33 3.15 11.71
CA GLU A 25 1.94 3.30 13.11
C GLU A 25 3.17 3.31 14.02
N SER A 26 4.09 2.36 13.82
CA SER A 26 5.36 2.29 14.56
C SER A 26 6.19 3.57 14.39
N ALA A 27 6.35 4.03 13.14
CA ALA A 27 7.08 5.26 12.84
C ALA A 27 6.41 6.50 13.46
N MET A 28 5.08 6.56 13.51
CA MET A 28 4.34 7.63 14.17
C MET A 28 4.54 7.63 15.69
N GLU A 29 4.62 6.46 16.33
CA GLU A 29 4.93 6.35 17.77
C GLU A 29 6.35 6.85 18.08
N SER A 30 7.29 6.63 17.16
CA SER A 30 8.69 7.03 17.29
C SER A 30 8.98 8.46 16.84
N LYS A 31 7.97 9.25 16.45
CA LYS A 31 8.11 10.60 15.84
C LYS A 31 8.91 11.61 16.66
N GLU A 32 8.94 11.46 17.98
CA GLU A 32 9.72 12.33 18.88
C GLU A 32 11.10 11.77 19.23
N THR A 33 11.56 10.71 18.55
CA THR A 33 12.80 10.00 18.84
C THR A 33 13.80 10.12 17.69
N LEU A 34 15.06 9.76 17.95
CA LEU A 34 16.11 9.68 16.92
C LEU A 34 15.91 8.51 15.94
N TYR A 35 15.01 7.57 16.24
CA TYR A 35 14.71 6.42 15.38
C TYR A 35 13.66 6.74 14.31
N PHE A 36 12.98 7.89 14.42
CA PHE A 36 11.93 8.30 13.50
C PHE A 36 12.35 8.22 12.03
N ASP A 37 13.54 8.74 11.69
CA ASP A 37 13.98 8.81 10.29
C ASP A 37 14.15 7.41 9.68
N GLU A 38 14.69 6.47 10.46
CA GLU A 38 14.88 5.07 10.05
C GLU A 38 13.54 4.34 9.92
N GLU A 39 12.66 4.47 10.91
CA GLU A 39 11.34 3.83 10.89
C GLU A 39 10.42 4.42 9.82
N ALA A 40 10.46 5.74 9.63
CA ALA A 40 9.72 6.40 8.56
C ALA A 40 10.25 6.00 7.17
N GLU A 41 11.55 5.69 7.03
CA GLU A 41 12.08 5.13 5.79
C GLU A 41 11.55 3.71 5.54
N CYS A 42 11.45 2.87 6.57
CA CYS A 42 10.83 1.55 6.49
C CYS A 42 9.35 1.64 6.07
N ALA A 43 8.58 2.52 6.72
CA ALA A 43 7.19 2.79 6.36
C ALA A 43 7.05 3.26 4.91
N ARG A 44 7.89 4.21 4.46
CA ARG A 44 7.92 4.67 3.05
C ARG A 44 8.18 3.53 2.07
N LYS A 45 9.13 2.63 2.39
CA LYS A 45 9.44 1.47 1.55
C LYS A 45 8.27 0.49 1.48
N ALA A 46 7.66 0.17 2.61
CA ALA A 46 6.53 -0.75 2.68
C ALA A 46 5.32 -0.21 1.88
N VAL A 47 5.01 1.09 2.01
CA VAL A 47 3.94 1.71 1.22
C VAL A 47 4.26 1.69 -0.28
N ASN A 48 5.49 2.02 -0.67
CA ASN A 48 5.89 1.98 -2.07
C ASN A 48 5.75 0.56 -2.66
N GLU A 49 6.10 -0.48 -1.91
CA GLU A 49 5.92 -1.87 -2.36
C GLU A 49 4.43 -2.19 -2.66
N VAL A 50 3.51 -1.72 -1.82
CA VAL A 50 2.06 -1.85 -2.04
C VAL A 50 1.63 -1.13 -3.32
N LEU A 51 2.12 0.10 -3.52
CA LEU A 51 1.79 0.90 -4.70
C LEU A 51 2.32 0.27 -5.99
N GLU A 52 3.56 -0.21 -6.00
CA GLU A 52 4.18 -0.87 -7.14
C GLU A 52 3.44 -2.17 -7.52
N LEU A 53 3.06 -3.00 -6.54
CA LEU A 53 2.27 -4.19 -6.78
C LEU A 53 0.89 -3.86 -7.37
N TYR A 54 0.23 -2.83 -6.83
CA TYR A 54 -1.07 -2.38 -7.32
C TYR A 54 -0.99 -1.82 -8.74
N GLU A 55 -0.09 -0.88 -9.01
CA GLU A 55 0.09 -0.29 -10.34
C GLU A 55 0.52 -1.33 -11.36
N GLY A 56 1.49 -2.19 -11.00
CA GLY A 56 1.94 -3.29 -11.84
C GLY A 56 0.86 -4.34 -12.14
N LEU A 57 -0.11 -4.53 -11.24
CA LEU A 57 -1.30 -5.34 -11.50
C LEU A 57 -2.22 -4.65 -12.49
N LEU A 58 -2.53 -3.36 -12.29
CA LEU A 58 -3.42 -2.61 -13.18
C LEU A 58 -2.90 -2.52 -14.62
N GLU A 59 -1.58 -2.42 -14.81
CA GLU A 59 -0.95 -2.38 -16.14
C GLU A 59 -1.09 -3.68 -16.92
N LYS A 60 -1.12 -4.83 -16.22
CA LYS A 60 -1.20 -6.17 -16.82
C LYS A 60 -2.62 -6.60 -17.14
N LEU A 61 -3.62 -5.93 -16.57
CA LEU A 61 -5.01 -6.35 -16.65
C LEU A 61 -5.78 -5.69 -17.81
N PRO A 62 -6.70 -6.43 -18.44
CA PRO A 62 -7.64 -5.84 -19.39
C PRO A 62 -8.54 -4.83 -18.67
N GLU A 63 -9.02 -3.83 -19.41
CA GLU A 63 -9.80 -2.69 -18.88
C GLU A 63 -10.93 -3.09 -17.92
N LYS A 64 -11.69 -4.12 -18.26
CA LYS A 64 -12.81 -4.61 -17.43
C LYS A 64 -12.36 -5.14 -16.06
N GLU A 65 -11.23 -5.83 -15.98
CA GLU A 65 -10.68 -6.34 -14.72
C GLU A 65 -10.02 -5.22 -13.92
N ARG A 66 -9.28 -4.34 -14.62
CA ARG A 66 -8.66 -3.15 -14.03
C ARG A 66 -9.69 -2.26 -13.33
N GLU A 67 -10.82 -1.98 -13.97
CA GLU A 67 -11.92 -1.21 -13.36
C GLU A 67 -12.47 -1.88 -12.09
N ALA A 68 -12.59 -3.20 -12.09
CA ALA A 68 -13.11 -3.94 -10.95
C ALA A 68 -12.14 -3.87 -9.76
N ILE A 69 -10.82 -3.96 -10.01
CA ILE A 69 -9.79 -3.82 -8.98
C ILE A 69 -9.70 -2.38 -8.48
N GLN A 70 -9.76 -1.39 -9.37
CA GLN A 70 -9.77 0.03 -8.97
C GLN A 70 -10.96 0.35 -8.04
N ARG A 71 -12.14 -0.24 -8.30
CA ARG A 71 -13.31 -0.06 -7.43
C ARG A 71 -13.16 -0.74 -6.07
N SER A 72 -12.50 -1.89 -6.00
CA SER A 72 -12.35 -2.65 -4.75
C SER A 72 -11.18 -2.17 -3.88
N MET A 73 -10.08 -1.76 -4.50
CA MET A 73 -8.82 -1.42 -3.82
C MET A 73 -8.46 0.06 -3.89
N GLY A 74 -8.99 0.82 -4.85
CA GLY A 74 -8.59 2.22 -5.06
C GLY A 74 -8.75 3.08 -3.80
N LEU A 75 -9.86 2.94 -3.08
CA LEU A 75 -10.05 3.67 -1.82
C LEU A 75 -9.03 3.28 -0.75
N LYS A 76 -8.69 1.99 -0.63
CA LYS A 76 -7.68 1.53 0.33
C LYS A 76 -6.32 2.14 0.00
N ILE A 77 -5.92 2.11 -1.26
CA ILE A 77 -4.65 2.69 -1.72
C ILE A 77 -4.58 4.19 -1.40
N GLU A 78 -5.65 4.94 -1.65
CA GLU A 78 -5.68 6.37 -1.32
C GLU A 78 -5.62 6.61 0.20
N GLN A 79 -6.24 5.76 1.02
CA GLN A 79 -6.10 5.83 2.48
C GLN A 79 -4.65 5.60 2.93
N LEU A 80 -3.97 4.60 2.38
CA LEU A 80 -2.57 4.33 2.72
C LEU A 80 -1.65 5.49 2.36
N LYS A 81 -1.86 6.12 1.19
CA LYS A 81 -1.12 7.31 0.80
C LYS A 81 -1.34 8.47 1.77
N ALA A 82 -2.58 8.70 2.20
CA ALA A 82 -2.90 9.75 3.16
C ALA A 82 -2.27 9.49 4.54
N GLU A 83 -2.23 8.22 4.99
CA GLU A 83 -1.53 7.83 6.23
C GLU A 83 -0.01 8.07 6.11
N LEU A 84 0.59 7.74 4.97
CA LEU A 84 2.00 8.04 4.72
C LEU A 84 2.27 9.56 4.65
N GLU A 85 1.35 10.35 4.09
CA GLU A 85 1.49 11.80 4.03
C GLU A 85 1.53 12.41 5.43
N GLN A 86 0.66 11.95 6.35
CA GLN A 86 0.67 12.37 7.76
C GLN A 86 1.99 12.03 8.48
N LEU A 87 2.65 10.95 8.07
CA LEU A 87 3.98 10.60 8.58
C LEU A 87 5.06 11.58 8.10
N ASN A 88 4.90 12.20 6.93
CA ASN A 88 5.88 13.15 6.38
C ASN A 88 5.66 14.62 6.83
N GLU A 89 4.53 14.93 7.48
CA GLU A 89 4.25 16.23 8.11
C GLU A 89 4.97 16.41 9.45
#